data_AF-A0A2V5KKN8-F1
#
_entry.id   AF-A0A2V5KKN8-F1
#
_cell.length_a   1.000
_cell.length_b   1.000
_cell.length_c   1.000
_cell.angle_alpha   90.00
_cell.angle_beta   90.00
_cell.angle_gamma   90.00
#
_symmetry.space_group_name_H-M   'P 1'
#
loop_
_entity.id
_entity.type
_entity.pdbx_description
1 polymer ?
#
loop_
_entity_poly.entity_id
_entity_poly.type
_entity_poly.pdbx_seq_one_letter_code
_entity_poly.pdbx_strand_id
1 'polypeptide(L)'
;FRYPRTYTQPQVPSISSTTGTTLVGGVVPVVVTPTTPQDWETRNTGVTLEVEPVVGGDATTIDLNLIPQVVEFEGFINYGSPINAVGVQTVGAVLTTSVPIELTPNVINQPVFSTRKVTTSVSVYDGQTVVQKTEDKVPILGDIPLVGRAFRTNVEQHEKKNLVMFVTARIVTPAGVPLNEEEEGLVPPELPEVPAYKK
;
A
#
# COMPACT_ATOMS: atom_id res chain seq x y z
N PHE A 1 -9.37 1.27 -4.86
CA PHE A 1 -9.70 0.60 -3.59
C PHE A 1 -10.79 1.38 -2.86
N ARG A 2 -11.91 0.75 -2.48
CA ARG A 2 -13.03 1.38 -1.76
C ARG A 2 -12.95 1.06 -0.27
N TYR A 3 -13.13 2.05 0.61
CA TYR A 3 -13.05 1.90 2.07
C TYR A 3 -13.97 2.86 2.82
N PRO A 4 -14.39 2.53 4.05
CA PRO A 4 -15.20 3.42 4.89
C PRO A 4 -14.33 4.46 5.61
N ARG A 5 -14.80 5.71 5.71
CA ARG A 5 -14.10 6.76 6.49
C ARG A 5 -14.55 6.83 7.94
N THR A 6 -15.80 6.47 8.20
CA THR A 6 -16.42 6.63 9.51
C THR A 6 -17.14 5.34 9.89
N TYR A 7 -17.42 5.21 11.19
CA TYR A 7 -18.00 4.03 11.79
C TYR A 7 -19.03 4.48 12.82
N THR A 8 -20.20 3.83 12.87
CA THR A 8 -21.20 4.14 13.89
C THR A 8 -20.67 3.75 15.27
N GLN A 9 -21.07 4.50 16.31
CA GLN A 9 -20.67 4.16 17.66
C GLN A 9 -21.40 2.89 18.14
N PRO A 10 -20.69 1.90 18.69
CA PRO A 10 -21.35 0.74 19.29
C PRO A 10 -22.24 1.19 20.45
N GLN A 11 -23.42 0.59 20.56
CA GLN A 11 -24.38 0.93 21.62
C GLN A 11 -24.46 -0.21 22.62
N VAL A 12 -24.27 0.11 23.90
CA VAL A 12 -24.49 -0.80 25.02
C VAL A 12 -25.77 -0.34 25.73
N PRO A 13 -26.87 -1.13 25.70
CA PRO A 13 -28.07 -0.78 26.43
C PRO A 13 -27.78 -0.62 27.92
N SER A 14 -28.34 0.41 28.55
CA SER A 14 -28.29 0.53 30.01
C SER A 14 -29.16 -0.55 30.62
N ILE A 15 -28.56 -1.42 31.43
CA ILE A 15 -29.30 -2.41 32.21
C ILE A 15 -29.92 -1.66 33.39
N SER A 16 -31.14 -1.15 33.22
CA SER A 16 -31.94 -0.61 34.33
C SER A 16 -32.53 -1.79 35.09
N SER A 17 -31.87 -2.23 36.17
CA SER A 17 -32.47 -3.14 37.16
C SER A 17 -33.45 -2.39 38.07
N THR A 18 -34.40 -1.65 37.48
CA THR A 18 -35.56 -1.11 38.19
C THR A 18 -36.60 -2.20 38.34
N THR A 19 -36.33 -3.16 39.21
CA THR A 19 -37.28 -3.90 40.06
C THR A 19 -36.45 -4.81 40.94
N GLY A 20 -36.61 -4.71 42.26
CA GLY A 20 -35.95 -5.55 43.27
C GLY A 20 -36.40 -7.01 43.23
N THR A 21 -36.29 -7.67 42.08
CA THR A 21 -36.46 -9.10 41.93
C THR A 21 -35.09 -9.72 41.71
N THR A 22 -34.48 -10.19 42.79
CA THR A 22 -33.30 -11.06 42.75
C THR A 22 -33.68 -12.34 42.00
N LEU A 23 -33.35 -12.44 40.72
CA LEU A 23 -33.48 -13.68 39.97
C LEU A 23 -32.40 -14.65 40.44
N VAL A 24 -32.77 -15.60 41.29
CA VAL A 24 -31.90 -16.73 41.65
C VAL A 24 -31.68 -17.58 40.40
N GLY A 25 -30.50 -17.48 39.80
CA GLY A 25 -30.10 -18.28 38.62
C GLY A 25 -30.50 -17.71 37.25
N GLY A 26 -30.95 -16.46 37.14
CA GLY A 26 -31.31 -15.82 35.86
C GLY A 26 -30.13 -15.10 35.19
N VAL A 27 -29.78 -15.50 33.96
CA VAL A 27 -28.82 -14.77 33.12
C VAL A 27 -29.56 -13.61 32.43
N VAL A 28 -29.16 -12.36 32.65
CA VAL A 28 -29.71 -11.22 31.89
C VAL A 28 -28.90 -11.10 30.58
N PRO A 29 -29.51 -11.34 29.40
CA PRO A 29 -28.80 -11.19 28.15
C PRO A 29 -28.53 -9.71 27.85
N VAL A 30 -27.27 -9.34 27.75
CA VAL A 30 -26.84 -8.02 27.28
C VAL A 30 -26.57 -8.11 25.79
N VAL A 31 -27.40 -7.44 24.99
CA VAL A 31 -27.22 -7.36 23.54
C VAL A 31 -26.56 -6.04 23.20
N VAL A 32 -25.41 -6.08 22.54
CA VAL A 32 -24.71 -4.88 22.06
C VAL A 32 -24.93 -4.74 20.56
N THR A 33 -25.15 -3.50 20.10
CA THR A 33 -25.18 -3.22 18.67
C THR A 33 -23.76 -2.94 18.20
N PRO A 34 -23.19 -3.73 17.27
CA PRO A 34 -21.84 -3.52 16.79
C PRO A 34 -21.73 -2.26 15.93
N THR A 35 -20.51 -1.78 15.77
CA THR A 35 -20.21 -0.69 14.84
C THR A 35 -20.48 -1.11 13.39
N THR A 36 -20.96 -0.17 12.58
CA THR A 36 -21.23 -0.35 11.14
C THR A 36 -20.47 0.70 10.34
N PRO A 37 -19.77 0.34 9.25
CA PRO A 37 -19.04 1.29 8.41
C PRO A 37 -19.98 2.27 7.68
N GLN A 38 -19.56 3.53 7.59
CA GLN A 38 -20.25 4.64 6.94
C GLN A 38 -19.28 5.43 6.03
N ASP A 39 -19.82 6.34 5.23
CA ASP A 39 -19.07 7.29 4.39
C ASP A 39 -17.97 6.64 3.53
N TRP A 40 -18.40 5.81 2.58
CA TRP A 40 -17.48 5.08 1.71
C TRP A 40 -16.78 6.01 0.71
N GLU A 41 -15.46 5.89 0.61
CA GLU A 41 -14.61 6.58 -0.36
C GLU A 41 -13.86 5.57 -1.24
N THR A 42 -13.50 5.99 -2.45
CA THR A 42 -12.61 5.23 -3.33
C THR A 42 -11.31 5.99 -3.52
N ARG A 43 -10.19 5.32 -3.27
CA ARG A 43 -8.84 5.81 -3.59
C ARG A 43 -8.24 4.98 -4.72
N ASN A 44 -7.64 5.65 -5.69
CA ASN A 44 -6.94 4.98 -6.78
C ASN A 44 -5.63 4.39 -6.24
N THR A 45 -5.48 3.08 -6.42
CA THR A 45 -4.29 2.30 -6.07
C THR A 45 -3.67 1.77 -7.34
N GLY A 46 -2.35 1.65 -7.38
CA GLY A 46 -1.58 1.25 -8.55
C GLY A 46 -0.52 2.28 -8.91
N VAL A 47 0.03 2.11 -10.11
CA VAL A 47 1.01 3.02 -10.69
C VAL A 47 0.27 4.00 -11.60
N THR A 48 0.54 5.29 -11.42
CA THR A 48 0.08 6.36 -12.30
C THR A 48 1.29 7.17 -12.72
N LEU A 49 1.36 7.55 -13.99
CA LEU A 49 2.44 8.33 -14.55
C LEU A 49 1.83 9.51 -15.31
N GLU A 50 2.19 10.71 -14.89
CA GLU A 50 1.86 11.94 -15.60
C GLU A 50 3.11 12.43 -16.33
N VAL A 51 2.94 12.83 -17.59
CA VAL A 51 4.02 13.17 -18.51
C VAL A 51 3.67 14.44 -19.27
N GLU A 52 4.57 15.41 -19.27
CA GLU A 52 4.49 16.61 -20.11
C GLU A 52 5.71 16.64 -21.04
N PRO A 53 5.55 16.26 -22.32
CA PRO A 53 6.63 16.29 -23.28
C PRO A 53 6.73 17.65 -24.00
N VAL A 54 7.97 18.10 -24.25
CA VAL A 54 8.29 19.29 -25.06
C VAL A 54 9.36 18.92 -26.08
N VAL A 55 9.13 19.25 -27.36
CA VAL A 55 10.13 19.04 -28.41
C VAL A 55 11.11 20.21 -28.40
N GLY A 56 12.40 19.90 -28.33
CA GLY A 56 13.47 20.87 -28.40
C GLY A 56 13.52 21.60 -29.74
N GLY A 57 14.07 22.81 -29.76
CA GLY A 57 14.21 23.63 -30.98
C GLY A 57 15.10 23.02 -32.07
N ASP A 58 15.84 21.96 -31.74
CA ASP A 58 16.69 21.17 -32.63
C ASP A 58 15.95 20.03 -33.36
N ALA A 59 14.65 19.85 -33.11
CA ALA A 59 13.80 18.79 -33.65
C ALA A 59 14.33 17.35 -33.39
N THR A 60 15.25 17.19 -32.45
CA THR A 60 15.94 15.91 -32.17
C THR A 60 15.87 15.54 -30.68
N THR A 61 15.74 16.54 -29.80
CA THR A 61 15.66 16.34 -28.35
C THR A 61 14.22 16.43 -27.87
N ILE A 62 13.86 15.59 -26.90
CA ILE A 62 12.57 15.65 -26.19
C ILE A 62 12.84 15.89 -24.71
N ASP A 63 12.32 16.99 -24.19
CA ASP A 63 12.30 17.28 -22.77
C ASP A 63 11.04 16.66 -22.15
N LEU A 64 11.22 15.80 -21.16
CA LEU A 64 10.16 15.09 -20.47
C LEU A 64 10.09 15.53 -19.02
N ASN A 65 8.97 16.11 -18.62
CA ASN A 65 8.62 16.26 -17.21
C ASN A 65 7.77 15.06 -16.78
N LEU A 66 8.28 14.26 -15.85
CA LEU A 66 7.67 13.01 -15.41
C LEU A 66 7.29 13.08 -13.93
N ILE A 67 6.04 12.73 -13.63
CA ILE A 67 5.50 12.66 -12.27
C ILE A 67 4.90 11.26 -12.04
N PRO A 68 5.74 10.23 -11.85
CA PRO A 68 5.29 8.92 -11.42
C PRO A 68 4.83 8.93 -9.97
N GLN A 69 3.68 8.30 -9.73
CA GLN A 69 3.12 8.04 -8.42
C GLN A 69 2.70 6.57 -8.30
N VAL A 70 3.18 5.91 -7.24
CA VAL A 70 2.81 4.52 -6.90
C VAL A 70 2.04 4.53 -5.59
N VAL A 71 0.81 4.03 -5.62
CA VAL A 71 -0.06 3.90 -4.44
C VAL A 71 -0.34 2.43 -4.19
N GLU A 72 0.15 1.90 -3.07
CA GLU A 72 -0.04 0.51 -2.66
C GLU A 72 -0.97 0.44 -1.44
N PHE A 73 -1.80 -0.60 -1.39
CA PHE A 73 -2.58 -0.93 -0.21
C PHE A 73 -1.75 -1.86 0.69
N GLU A 74 -1.45 -1.42 1.91
CA GLU A 74 -0.59 -2.17 2.84
C GLU A 74 -1.39 -3.10 3.76
N GLY A 75 -2.69 -2.85 3.94
CA GLY A 75 -3.56 -3.65 4.79
C GLY A 75 -4.50 -2.80 5.62
N PHE A 76 -5.06 -3.38 6.68
CA PHE A 76 -5.94 -2.71 7.61
C PHE A 76 -5.30 -2.64 9.00
N ILE A 77 -5.51 -1.51 9.67
CA ILE A 77 -5.27 -1.37 11.12
C ILE A 77 -6.63 -1.35 11.80
N ASN A 78 -6.80 -2.20 12.83
CA ASN A 78 -7.97 -2.17 13.69
C ASN A 78 -7.77 -1.10 14.79
N TYR A 79 -8.60 -0.07 14.78
CA TYR A 79 -8.61 1.01 15.78
C TYR A 79 -9.66 0.82 16.87
N GLY A 80 -10.44 -0.24 16.81
CA GLY A 80 -11.49 -0.49 17.78
C GLY A 80 -11.00 -1.33 18.95
N SER A 81 -11.53 -1.01 20.14
CA SER A 81 -11.23 -1.71 21.38
C SER A 81 -12.40 -2.63 21.75
N PRO A 82 -12.14 -3.88 22.16
CA PRO A 82 -13.18 -4.80 22.63
C PRO A 82 -13.97 -4.19 23.78
N ILE A 83 -15.29 -4.42 23.76
CA ILE A 83 -16.20 -3.97 24.80
C ILE A 83 -16.53 -5.17 25.68
N ASN A 84 -16.18 -5.06 26.96
CA ASN A 84 -16.40 -6.10 27.97
C ASN A 84 -17.53 -5.67 28.93
N ALA A 85 -18.35 -6.62 29.36
CA ALA A 85 -19.27 -6.46 30.49
C ALA A 85 -18.81 -7.27 31.69
N VAL A 86 -19.33 -6.89 32.86
CA VAL A 86 -19.12 -7.63 34.09
C VAL A 86 -20.24 -8.65 34.24
N GLY A 87 -19.93 -9.93 34.06
CA GLY A 87 -20.81 -11.02 34.45
C GLY A 87 -20.79 -11.18 35.97
N VAL A 88 -21.96 -11.06 36.61
CA VAL A 88 -22.12 -11.25 38.05
C VAL A 88 -22.81 -12.59 38.29
N GLN A 89 -22.12 -13.51 38.96
CA GLN A 89 -22.72 -14.78 39.43
C GLN A 89 -23.19 -14.59 40.87
N THR A 90 -24.46 -14.91 41.11
CA THR A 90 -25.07 -14.87 42.45
C THR A 90 -25.47 -16.26 42.89
N VAL A 91 -25.10 -16.63 44.11
CA VAL A 91 -25.53 -17.88 44.76
C VAL A 91 -26.21 -17.49 46.06
N GLY A 92 -27.50 -17.79 46.20
CA GLY A 92 -28.25 -17.46 47.41
C GLY A 92 -28.25 -15.95 47.73
N ALA A 93 -28.39 -15.09 46.72
CA ALA A 93 -28.36 -13.62 46.83
C ALA A 93 -27.03 -13.00 47.31
N VAL A 94 -25.96 -13.79 47.42
CA VAL A 94 -24.59 -13.31 47.65
C VAL A 94 -23.86 -13.23 46.31
N LEU A 95 -23.17 -12.11 46.06
CA LEU A 95 -22.30 -11.97 44.87
C LEU A 95 -21.04 -12.81 45.10
N THR A 96 -20.81 -13.83 44.27
CA THR A 96 -19.72 -14.80 44.50
C THR A 96 -18.56 -14.69 43.51
N THR A 97 -18.80 -14.21 42.29
CA THR A 97 -17.72 -13.96 41.32
C THR A 97 -18.10 -12.91 40.28
N SER A 98 -17.13 -12.08 39.90
CA SER A 98 -17.20 -11.12 38.80
C SER A 98 -16.24 -11.56 37.70
N VAL A 99 -16.77 -12.02 36.58
CA VAL A 99 -15.95 -12.46 35.43
C VAL A 99 -16.19 -11.47 34.27
N PRO A 100 -15.13 -10.91 33.66
CA PRO A 100 -15.30 -10.10 32.46
C PRO A 100 -15.73 -10.99 31.30
N ILE A 101 -16.78 -10.58 30.58
CA ILE A 101 -17.30 -11.25 29.39
C ILE A 101 -17.19 -10.27 28.22
N GLU A 102 -16.51 -10.67 27.15
CA GLU A 102 -16.43 -9.88 25.92
C GLU A 102 -17.79 -9.90 25.21
N LEU A 103 -18.38 -8.72 25.01
CA LEU A 103 -19.68 -8.57 24.33
C LEU A 103 -19.50 -8.35 22.83
N THR A 104 -18.49 -7.56 22.44
CA THR A 104 -18.14 -7.37 21.04
C THR A 104 -16.65 -7.04 20.90
N PRO A 105 -15.97 -7.59 19.88
CA PRO A 105 -14.59 -7.23 19.58
C PRO A 105 -14.45 -5.81 19.04
N ASN A 106 -15.57 -5.18 18.62
CA ASN A 106 -15.63 -3.81 18.11
C ASN A 106 -14.53 -3.52 17.06
N VAL A 107 -14.56 -4.24 15.93
CA VAL A 107 -13.51 -4.13 14.91
C VAL A 107 -13.76 -2.90 14.03
N ILE A 108 -12.83 -1.94 14.05
CA ILE A 108 -12.86 -0.71 13.25
C ILE A 108 -11.62 -0.71 12.34
N ASN A 109 -11.76 -1.31 11.16
CA ASN A 109 -10.65 -1.47 10.23
C ASN A 109 -10.51 -0.23 9.34
N GLN A 110 -9.38 0.45 9.40
CA GLN A 110 -9.04 1.51 8.44
C GLN A 110 -7.88 1.06 7.56
N PRO A 111 -7.95 1.31 6.24
CA PRO A 111 -6.89 0.92 5.33
C PRO A 111 -5.66 1.81 5.47
N VAL A 112 -4.49 1.22 5.31
CA VAL A 112 -3.22 1.94 5.20
C VAL A 112 -2.76 1.90 3.75
N PHE A 113 -2.34 3.07 3.24
CA PHE A 113 -1.84 3.21 1.87
C PHE A 113 -0.41 3.74 1.88
N SER A 114 0.49 3.01 1.24
CA SER A 114 1.82 3.51 0.87
C SER A 114 1.67 4.41 -0.34
N THR A 115 2.21 5.62 -0.33
CA THR A 115 2.27 6.47 -1.53
C THR A 115 3.70 6.91 -1.77
N ARG A 116 4.21 6.64 -2.97
CA ARG A 116 5.52 7.08 -3.44
C ARG A 116 5.31 8.03 -4.60
N LYS A 117 5.95 9.18 -4.57
CA LYS A 117 5.93 10.18 -5.65
C LYS A 117 7.36 10.55 -5.96
N VAL A 118 7.73 10.57 -7.23
CA VAL A 118 9.01 11.05 -7.70
C VAL A 118 8.73 12.10 -8.77
N THR A 119 9.44 13.22 -8.74
CA THR A 119 9.38 14.24 -9.80
C THR A 119 10.74 14.25 -10.47
N THR A 120 10.78 13.95 -11.77
CA THR A 120 12.02 13.91 -12.54
C THR A 120 11.85 14.65 -13.86
N SER A 121 12.82 15.51 -14.18
CA SER A 121 12.93 16.12 -15.49
C SER A 121 14.11 15.46 -16.22
N VAL A 122 13.84 14.90 -17.39
CA VAL A 122 14.85 14.19 -18.19
C VAL A 122 14.82 14.76 -19.61
N SER A 123 15.99 15.09 -20.14
CA SER A 123 16.17 15.42 -21.55
C SER A 123 16.71 14.17 -22.26
N VAL A 124 15.98 13.68 -23.26
CA VAL A 124 16.28 12.41 -23.94
C VAL A 124 16.43 12.67 -25.43
N TYR A 125 17.50 12.12 -26.02
CA TYR A 125 17.66 12.05 -27.48
C TYR A 125 16.75 10.97 -28.06
N ASP A 126 16.23 11.18 -29.26
CA ASP A 126 15.33 10.23 -29.94
C ASP A 126 15.85 8.79 -29.91
N GLY A 127 15.07 7.87 -29.30
CA GLY A 127 15.40 6.43 -29.22
C GLY A 127 16.25 5.96 -28.05
N GLN A 128 16.76 6.82 -27.15
CA GLN A 128 17.58 6.39 -26.00
C GLN A 128 16.80 6.23 -24.67
N THR A 129 17.33 5.43 -23.73
CA THR A 129 16.73 5.17 -22.41
C THR A 129 17.70 5.49 -21.28
N VAL A 130 17.24 6.21 -20.25
CA VAL A 130 18.03 6.59 -19.05
C VAL A 130 17.55 5.80 -17.82
N VAL A 131 18.48 5.39 -16.95
CA VAL A 131 18.21 4.66 -15.70
C VAL A 131 18.67 5.50 -14.51
N GLN A 132 17.82 5.66 -13.48
CA GLN A 132 18.21 6.23 -12.19
C GLN A 132 17.96 5.25 -11.04
N LYS A 133 18.87 5.25 -10.06
CA LYS A 133 18.83 4.40 -8.85
C LYS A 133 19.06 5.28 -7.62
N THR A 134 18.19 5.15 -6.62
CA THR A 134 18.34 5.80 -5.30
C THR A 134 18.42 4.72 -4.23
N GLU A 135 19.36 4.86 -3.28
CA GLU A 135 19.60 3.87 -2.21
C GLU A 135 19.89 4.62 -0.89
N ASP A 136 19.08 4.37 0.14
CA ASP A 136 19.25 4.95 1.48
C ASP A 136 19.82 3.91 2.46
N LYS A 137 20.73 4.37 3.34
CA LYS A 137 21.42 3.53 4.35
C LYS A 137 21.38 4.21 5.72
N VAL A 138 21.14 3.45 6.79
CA VAL A 138 21.05 3.96 8.17
C VAL A 138 22.39 3.71 8.93
N PRO A 139 22.96 4.70 9.63
CA PRO A 139 24.23 4.56 10.35
C PRO A 139 24.07 3.90 11.73
N ILE A 140 25.10 3.13 12.11
CA ILE A 140 25.15 2.12 13.17
C ILE A 140 25.55 2.76 14.52
N LEU A 141 24.68 2.72 15.54
CA LEU A 141 25.10 2.85 16.95
C LEU A 141 24.31 1.88 17.83
N GLY A 142 24.99 0.89 18.43
CA GLY A 142 24.36 -0.16 19.23
C GLY A 142 25.26 -0.87 20.24
N ASP A 143 26.38 -0.28 20.70
CA ASP A 143 27.31 -0.95 21.62
C ASP A 143 27.22 -0.40 23.06
N ILE A 144 26.26 -0.90 23.86
CA ILE A 144 26.32 -0.85 25.34
C ILE A 144 26.08 -2.28 25.88
N PRO A 145 27.12 -2.96 26.41
CA PRO A 145 27.17 -4.43 26.46
C PRO A 145 26.66 -5.14 27.73
N LEU A 146 26.11 -4.48 28.77
CA LEU A 146 25.93 -5.19 30.07
C LEU A 146 24.51 -5.35 30.65
N VAL A 147 23.50 -4.59 30.22
CA VAL A 147 22.14 -4.70 30.82
C VAL A 147 21.00 -4.78 29.79
N GLY A 148 21.27 -4.52 28.51
CA GLY A 148 20.22 -4.46 27.49
C GLY A 148 19.79 -5.79 26.86
N ARG A 149 20.41 -6.92 27.21
CA ARG A 149 20.21 -8.21 26.50
C ARG A 149 18.94 -8.96 26.92
N ALA A 150 18.32 -8.61 28.04
CA ALA A 150 17.14 -9.32 28.57
C ALA A 150 15.78 -8.72 28.13
N PHE A 151 15.76 -7.55 27.46
CA PHE A 151 14.51 -6.85 27.10
C PHE A 151 14.47 -6.31 25.67
N ARG A 152 15.44 -6.64 24.81
CA ARG A 152 15.42 -6.21 23.40
C ARG A 152 14.73 -7.26 22.54
N THR A 153 13.41 -7.15 22.41
CA THR A 153 12.71 -7.71 21.25
C THR A 153 12.68 -6.62 20.18
N ASN A 154 13.78 -6.45 19.45
CA ASN A 154 13.81 -5.59 18.28
C ASN A 154 13.30 -6.40 17.08
N VAL A 155 11.98 -6.39 16.84
CA VAL A 155 11.44 -6.84 15.56
C VAL A 155 11.58 -5.69 14.57
N GLU A 156 12.78 -5.51 14.03
CA GLU A 156 13.04 -4.55 12.97
C GLU A 156 12.80 -5.22 11.61
N GLN A 157 11.55 -5.17 11.14
CA GLN A 157 11.19 -5.65 9.81
C GLN A 157 11.63 -4.62 8.75
N HIS A 158 12.84 -4.78 8.24
CA HIS A 158 13.38 -3.96 7.15
C HIS A 158 12.91 -4.50 5.80
N GLU A 159 11.93 -3.84 5.17
CA GLU A 159 11.48 -4.16 3.82
C GLU A 159 12.11 -3.18 2.82
N LYS A 160 13.20 -3.59 2.15
CA LYS A 160 13.83 -2.77 1.09
C LYS A 160 12.98 -2.82 -0.18
N LYS A 161 12.48 -1.67 -0.64
CA LYS A 161 11.68 -1.54 -1.88
C LYS A 161 12.36 -0.58 -2.85
N ASN A 162 12.66 -1.04 -4.07
CA ASN A 162 13.31 -0.25 -5.13
C ASN A 162 12.29 0.08 -6.24
N LEU A 163 12.33 1.30 -6.79
CA LEU A 163 11.53 1.71 -7.97
C LEU A 163 12.47 1.97 -9.14
N VAL A 164 12.27 1.27 -10.26
CA VAL A 164 12.98 1.50 -11.54
C VAL A 164 11.94 1.71 -12.62
N MET A 165 12.12 2.74 -13.44
CA MET A 165 11.20 3.10 -14.51
C MET A 165 12.00 3.36 -15.79
N PHE A 166 11.50 2.85 -16.91
CA PHE A 166 12.07 3.04 -18.24
C PHE A 166 11.08 3.83 -19.07
N VAL A 167 11.50 4.97 -19.61
CA VAL A 167 10.67 5.84 -20.46
C VAL A 167 11.38 6.04 -21.79
N THR A 168 10.65 5.82 -22.88
CA THR A 168 11.14 6.02 -24.26
C THR A 168 10.16 6.93 -24.96
N ALA A 169 10.61 8.12 -25.34
CA ALA A 169 9.84 9.05 -26.18
C ALA A 169 10.39 9.01 -27.62
N ARG A 170 9.52 9.21 -28.61
CA ARG A 170 9.87 9.21 -30.04
C ARG A 170 9.20 10.39 -30.72
N ILE A 171 9.91 11.06 -31.62
CA ILE A 171 9.35 12.14 -32.45
C ILE A 171 8.70 11.52 -33.69
N VAL A 172 7.42 11.79 -33.91
CA VAL A 172 6.68 11.31 -35.10
C VAL A 172 6.32 12.48 -36.01
N THR A 173 6.43 12.24 -37.31
CA THR A 173 5.96 13.17 -38.34
C THR A 173 4.43 13.21 -38.41
N PRO A 174 3.81 14.22 -39.05
CA PRO A 174 2.36 14.25 -39.26
C PRO A 174 1.81 13.04 -40.03
N ALA A 175 2.67 12.32 -40.77
CA ALA A 175 2.33 11.09 -41.47
C ALA A 175 2.38 9.84 -40.55
N GLY A 176 2.76 9.99 -39.28
CA GLY A 176 2.86 8.89 -38.31
C GLY A 176 4.17 8.09 -38.40
N VAL A 177 5.11 8.52 -39.25
CA VAL A 177 6.42 7.89 -39.43
C VAL A 177 7.42 8.52 -38.45
N PRO A 178 8.28 7.74 -37.76
CA PRO A 178 9.33 8.31 -36.91
C PRO A 178 10.28 9.18 -37.75
N LEU A 179 10.76 10.28 -37.18
CA LEU A 179 11.60 11.25 -37.92
C LEU A 179 12.95 10.64 -38.34
N ASN A 180 13.49 9.72 -37.52
CA ASN A 180 14.74 9.00 -37.77
C ASN A 180 14.46 7.53 -38.14
N GLU A 181 13.94 7.27 -39.34
CA GLU A 181 14.14 5.98 -39.98
C GLU A 181 15.54 6.00 -40.58
N GLU A 182 16.54 5.52 -39.85
CA GLU A 182 17.77 5.08 -40.51
C GLU A 182 17.35 3.99 -41.49
N GLU A 183 17.64 4.21 -42.78
CA GLU A 183 17.63 3.18 -43.80
C GLU A 183 18.57 2.05 -43.36
N GLU A 184 18.10 1.11 -42.52
CA GLU A 184 18.68 -0.22 -42.47
C GLU A 184 18.32 -0.88 -43.81
N GLY A 185 19.10 -0.52 -44.83
CA GLY A 185 19.06 -1.16 -46.12
C GLY A 185 19.21 -2.66 -45.89
N LEU A 186 18.18 -3.41 -46.29
CA LEU A 186 18.20 -4.86 -46.34
C LEU A 186 19.35 -5.28 -47.27
N VAL A 187 20.57 -5.45 -46.72
CA VAL A 187 21.66 -6.07 -47.47
C VAL A 187 21.21 -7.50 -47.74
N PRO A 188 21.00 -7.90 -49.00
CA PRO A 188 20.61 -9.26 -49.31
C PRO A 188 21.69 -10.21 -48.77
N PRO A 189 21.33 -11.38 -48.20
CA PRO A 189 22.33 -12.32 -47.72
C PRO A 189 23.24 -12.74 -48.87
N GLU A 190 24.55 -12.54 -48.72
CA GLU A 190 25.53 -13.04 -49.67
C GLU A 190 25.47 -14.58 -49.68
N LEU A 191 25.20 -15.15 -50.85
CA LEU A 191 25.16 -16.60 -51.02
C LEU A 191 26.59 -17.15 -50.90
N PRO A 192 26.82 -18.24 -50.12
CA PRO A 192 28.15 -18.81 -49.97
C PRO A 192 28.67 -19.31 -51.33
N GLU A 193 29.86 -18.87 -51.71
CA GLU A 193 30.50 -19.32 -52.96
C GLU A 193 30.86 -20.81 -52.87
N VAL A 194 30.31 -21.61 -53.79
CA VAL A 194 30.59 -23.05 -53.86
C VAL A 194 31.99 -23.23 -54.44
N PRO A 195 32.94 -23.89 -53.73
CA PRO A 195 34.28 -24.08 -54.26
C PRO A 195 34.24 -24.98 -55.51
N ALA A 196 34.79 -24.47 -56.61
CA ALA A 196 34.86 -25.18 -57.87
C ALA A 196 35.75 -26.44 -57.71
N TYR A 197 35.14 -27.62 -57.86
CA TYR A 197 35.90 -28.87 -57.94
C TYR A 197 36.73 -28.89 -59.24
N LYS A 198 38.06 -28.98 -59.11
CA LYS A 198 38.94 -29.31 -60.24
C LYS A 198 38.79 -30.79 -60.58
N LYS A 199 38.57 -31.06 -61.87
CA LYS A 199 38.60 -32.40 -62.46
C LYS A 199 40.00 -33.00 -62.44
#